data_AF-A0A378MV13-F1
#
_entry.id   AF-A0A378MV13-F1
#
_cell.length_a   1.000
_cell.length_b   1.000
_cell.length_c   1.000
_cell.angle_alpha   90.00
_cell.angle_beta   90.00
_cell.angle_gamma   90.00
#
_symmetry.space_group_name_H-M   'P 1'
#
loop_
_entity.id
_entity.type
_entity.pdbx_description
1 polymer ?
#
loop_
_entity_poly.entity_id
_entity_poly.type
_entity_poly.pdbx_seq_one_letter_code
_entity_poly.pdbx_strand_id
1 'polypeptide(L)' 'MISNEQFAPIQAKFPAIPHYPQADGTVKLAAGWLIDQTGLKDLQIGGAAVHTQQALVLINKENATGQDVLALAKTFARE' A
#
# COMPACT_ATOMS: atom_id res chain seq x y z
N MET A 1 14.81 -3.39 -2.96
CA MET A 1 15.85 -2.41 -2.63
C MET A 1 15.93 -1.43 -3.79
N ILE A 2 16.34 -0.19 -3.55
CA ILE A 2 16.42 0.85 -4.58
C ILE A 2 17.76 1.59 -4.46
N SER A 3 18.21 2.31 -5.50
CA SER A 3 19.43 3.12 -5.41
C SER A 3 19.22 4.37 -4.53
N ASN A 4 20.31 4.97 -4.06
CA ASN A 4 20.25 6.25 -3.35
C ASN A 4 19.63 7.38 -4.21
N GLU A 5 19.89 7.38 -5.51
CA GLU A 5 19.30 8.36 -6.45
C GLU A 5 17.77 8.21 -6.53
N GLN A 6 17.27 6.96 -6.52
CA GLN A 6 15.84 6.69 -6.48
C GLN A 6 15.23 6.99 -5.10
N PHE A 7 16.01 6.86 -4.03
CA PHE A 7 15.55 7.08 -2.66
C PHE A 7 15.37 8.56 -2.32
N ALA A 8 16.27 9.43 -2.78
CA ALA A 8 16.23 10.87 -2.49
C ALA A 8 14.85 11.54 -2.73
N PRO A 9 14.19 11.38 -3.90
CA PRO A 9 12.87 11.97 -4.11
C PRO A 9 11.78 11.34 -3.22
N ILE A 10 11.90 10.06 -2.89
CA ILE A 10 10.95 9.36 -2.00
C ILE A 10 11.07 9.91 -0.58
N GLN A 11 12.29 10.07 -0.06
CA GLN A 11 12.53 10.61 1.28
C GLN A 11 12.06 12.06 1.41
N ALA A 12 12.21 12.87 0.37
CA ALA A 12 11.70 14.24 0.35
C ALA A 12 10.16 14.28 0.46
N LYS A 13 9.46 13.37 -0.24
CA LYS A 13 7.99 13.26 -0.18
C LYS A 13 7.49 12.62 1.11
N PHE A 14 8.27 11.71 1.69
CA PHE A 14 7.93 10.91 2.85
C PHE A 14 9.06 10.96 3.91
N PRO A 15 9.22 12.06 4.65
CA PRO A 15 10.35 12.24 5.56
C PRO A 15 10.44 11.18 6.66
N ALA A 16 9.31 10.59 7.05
CA ALA A 16 9.21 9.56 8.08
C ALA A 16 9.44 8.12 7.57
N ILE A 17 9.78 7.93 6.29
CA ILE A 17 9.93 6.60 5.69
C ILE A 17 11.02 5.77 6.41
N PRO A 18 10.70 4.59 6.98
CA PRO A 18 11.70 3.68 7.50
C PRO A 18 12.56 3.14 6.36
N HIS A 19 13.87 3.37 6.46
CA HIS A 19 14.84 2.97 5.46
C HIS A 19 16.13 2.47 6.11
N TYR A 20 16.79 1.53 5.43
CA TYR A 20 17.99 0.88 5.92
C TYR A 20 19.05 0.90 4.80
N PRO A 21 20.08 1.75 4.90
CA PRO A 21 21.20 1.77 3.97
C PRO A 21 21.92 0.41 3.93
N GLN A 22 22.40 0.00 2.76
CA GLN A 22 23.13 -1.24 2.54
C GLN A 22 24.59 -0.94 2.13
N ALA A 23 25.48 -1.92 2.31
CA ALA A 23 26.91 -1.76 2.01
C ALA A 23 27.20 -1.57 0.51
N ASP A 24 26.30 -2.01 -0.37
CA ASP A 24 26.39 -1.89 -1.82
C ASP A 24 25.87 -0.53 -2.35
N GLY A 25 25.53 0.41 -1.45
CA GLY A 25 25.00 1.71 -1.81
C GLY A 25 23.49 1.73 -2.12
N THR A 26 22.80 0.61 -1.96
CA THR A 26 21.32 0.55 -2.06
C THR A 26 20.64 0.87 -0.73
N VAL A 27 19.34 1.14 -0.81
CA VAL A 27 18.47 1.39 0.36
C VAL A 27 17.36 0.35 0.37
N LYS A 28 17.20 -0.32 1.52
CA LYS A 28 16.06 -1.20 1.78
C LYS A 28 14.94 -0.39 2.42
N LEU A 29 13.79 -0.33 1.75
CA LEU A 29 12.58 0.31 2.24
C LEU A 29 11.68 -0.70 2.97
N ALA A 30 10.95 -0.22 3.98
CA ALA A 30 9.92 -1.01 4.63
C ALA A 30 8.65 -1.10 3.75
N ALA A 31 8.46 -2.23 3.07
CA ALA A 31 7.29 -2.46 2.21
C ALA A 31 5.96 -2.32 2.98
N GLY A 32 5.90 -2.82 4.22
CA GLY A 32 4.70 -2.68 5.07
C GLY A 32 4.36 -1.21 5.40
N TRP A 33 5.37 -0.35 5.51
CA TRP A 33 5.16 1.08 5.72
C TRP A 33 4.66 1.76 4.44
N LEU A 34 5.21 1.40 3.28
CA LEU A 34 4.72 1.91 1.99
C LEU A 34 3.24 1.55 1.77
N ILE A 35 2.86 0.30 2.10
CA ILE A 35 1.47 -0.16 2.05
C ILE A 35 0.59 0.67 3.01
N ASP A 36 1.07 0.98 4.21
CA ASP A 36 0.36 1.82 5.17
C ASP A 36 0.11 3.24 4.65
N GLN A 37 1.09 3.84 3.99
CA GLN A 37 0.98 5.18 3.41
C GLN A 37 0.03 5.26 2.21
N THR A 38 -0.41 4.14 1.64
CA THR A 38 -1.41 4.18 0.56
C THR A 38 -2.77 4.69 1.05
N GLY A 39 -3.02 4.70 2.37
CA GLY A 39 -4.30 5.12 2.95
C GLY A 39 -5.46 4.19 2.58
N LEU A 40 -5.17 3.02 2.00
CA LEU A 40 -6.16 2.05 1.52
C LEU A 40 -6.62 1.09 2.61
N LYS A 41 -5.96 1.10 3.77
CA LYS A 41 -6.38 0.31 4.93
C LYS A 41 -7.76 0.78 5.39
N ASP A 42 -8.60 -0.18 5.74
CA ASP A 42 -10.00 0.04 6.15
C ASP A 42 -10.92 0.67 5.09
N LEU A 43 -10.49 0.75 3.83
CA LEU A 43 -11.39 1.10 2.74
C LEU A 43 -12.43 -0.02 2.60
N GLN A 44 -13.70 0.33 2.80
CA GLN A 44 -14.85 -0.56 2.74
C GLN A 44 -15.89 0.02 1.79
N ILE A 45 -16.39 -0.80 0.88
CA ILE A 45 -17.53 -0.50 0.01
C ILE A 45 -18.55 -1.62 0.19
N GLY A 46 -19.74 -1.29 0.70
CA GLY A 46 -20.74 -2.29 1.07
C GLY A 46 -20.15 -3.31 2.05
N GLY A 47 -20.27 -4.59 1.73
CA GLY A 47 -19.68 -5.67 2.53
C GLY A 47 -18.21 -5.98 2.26
N ALA A 48 -17.60 -5.42 1.21
CA ALA A 48 -16.21 -5.69 0.82
C ALA A 48 -15.25 -4.67 1.46
N ALA A 49 -14.09 -5.12 1.92
CA ALA A 49 -13.05 -4.24 2.49
C ALA A 49 -11.64 -4.65 2.09
N VAL A 50 -10.67 -3.75 2.24
CA VAL A 50 -9.23 -4.06 2.09
C VAL A 50 -8.70 -4.67 3.39
N HIS A 51 -7.90 -5.72 3.28
CA HIS A 51 -7.24 -6.33 4.43
C HIS A 51 -6.22 -5.37 5.06
N THR A 52 -6.32 -5.18 6.37
CA THR A 52 -5.54 -4.17 7.13
C THR A 52 -4.03 -4.37 7.07
N GLN A 53 -3.55 -5.59 6.83
CA GLN A 53 -2.11 -5.89 6.74
C GLN A 53 -1.62 -6.10 5.30
N GLN A 54 -2.52 -6.25 4.33
CA GLN A 54 -2.17 -6.53 2.95
C GLN A 54 -3.12 -5.79 2.00
N ALA A 55 -2.72 -4.62 1.51
CA ALA A 55 -3.58 -3.77 0.67
C ALA A 55 -4.00 -4.40 -0.67
N LEU A 56 -3.34 -5.47 -1.11
CA LEU A 56 -3.69 -6.22 -2.32
C LEU A 56 -4.74 -7.32 -2.07
N VAL A 57 -5.17 -7.52 -0.82
CA VAL A 57 -6.14 -8.55 -0.44
C VAL A 57 -7.47 -7.87 -0.12
N LEU A 58 -8.52 -8.25 -0.85
CA LEU A 58 -9.90 -7.85 -0.55
C LEU A 58 -10.57 -8.94 0.29
N ILE A 59 -11.34 -8.54 1.29
CA ILE A 59 -12.04 -9.41 2.22
C ILE A 59 -13.54 -9.14 2.16
N ASN A 60 -14.33 -10.19 2.39
CA ASN A 60 -15.75 -10.05 2.71
C ASN A 60 -15.87 -9.82 4.22
N LYS A 61 -16.23 -8.59 4.60
CA LYS A 61 -16.36 -8.16 5.99
C LYS A 61 -17.80 -8.30 6.48
N GLU A 62 -18.78 -7.97 5.64
CA GLU A 62 -20.22 -7.99 6.00
C GLU A 62 -21.09 -8.42 4.81
N ASN A 63 -21.12 -9.71 4.51
CA ASN A 63 -21.96 -10.31 3.46
C ASN A 63 -21.81 -9.63 2.09
N ALA A 64 -20.57 -9.33 1.70
CA ALA A 64 -20.20 -8.68 0.45
C ALA A 64 -20.81 -9.37 -0.77
N THR A 65 -21.37 -8.56 -1.65
CA THR A 65 -21.80 -8.99 -2.98
C THR A 65 -20.63 -8.93 -3.96
N GLY A 66 -20.76 -9.59 -5.11
CA GLY A 66 -19.79 -9.43 -6.20
C GLY A 66 -19.69 -8.00 -6.72
N GLN A 67 -20.77 -7.21 -6.60
CA GLN A 67 -20.76 -5.79 -6.97
C GLN A 67 -19.92 -4.96 -6.00
N ASP A 68 -19.97 -5.26 -4.70
CA ASP A 68 -19.14 -4.59 -3.68
C ASP A 68 -17.66 -4.83 -3.96
N VAL A 69 -17.29 -6.08 -4.26
CA VAL A 69 -15.91 -6.44 -4.62
C VAL A 69 -15.47 -5.74 -5.90
N LEU A 70 -16.31 -5.68 -6.93
CA LEU A 70 -15.99 -5.00 -8.19
C LEU A 70 -15.86 -3.48 -8.01
N ALA A 71 -16.73 -2.86 -7.21
CA ALA A 71 -16.68 -1.45 -6.90
C ALA A 71 -15.40 -1.09 -6.14
N LEU A 72 -15.04 -1.92 -5.15
CA LEU A 72 -13.78 -1.79 -4.42
C LEU A 72 -12.58 -2.04 -5.35
N ALA A 73 -12.59 -3.07 -6.19
CA ALA A 73 -11.51 -3.31 -7.15
C ALA A 73 -11.28 -2.12 -8.10
N LYS A 74 -12.36 -1.46 -8.54
CA LYS A 74 -12.30 -0.27 -9.41
C LYS A 74 -11.66 0.94 -8.75
N THR A 75 -11.65 1.06 -7.42
CA THR A 75 -10.91 2.15 -6.76
C THR A 75 -9.39 1.99 -6.90
N PHE A 76 -8.88 0.79 -7.18
CA PHE A 76 -7.45 0.54 -7.38
C PHE A 76 -7.04 0.48 -8.86
N ALA A 77 -7.95 0.13 -9.78
CA ALA A 77 -7.63 -0.08 -11.20
C ALA A 77 -7.51 1.22 -12.03
N ARG A 78 -7.60 2.40 -11.41
CA ARG A 78 -7.39 3.72 -12.04
C ARG A 78 -6.09 4.33 -11.53
N GLU A 79 -4.95 3.78 -11.93
CA GLU A 79 -3.66 4.46 -11.95
C GLU A 79 -2.89 4.09 -13.22
#